data_AF-A0A8V8TM37-F1
#
_entry.id   AF-A0A8V8TM37-F1
#
_cell.length_a   1.000
_cell.length_b   1.000
_cell.length_c   1.000
_cell.angle_alpha   90.00
_cell.angle_beta   90.00
_cell.angle_gamma   90.00
#
_symmetry.space_group_name_H-M   'P 1'
#
loop_
_entity.id
_entity.type
_entity.pdbx_description
1 polymer ?
#
loop_
_entity_poly.entity_id
_entity_poly.type
_entity_poly.pdbx_seq_one_letter_code
_entity_poly.pdbx_strand_id
1 'polypeptide(L)'
;MRHLGAFLFLLGVLGALTEMCEIPEMDSHLVEKLGQHLLPWMDRLSLEHLNPSIYVGLRLSSLQAGTKEDLYLHSLKLGYQQCLLGA
;
A
#
# COMPACT_ATOMS: atom_id res chain seq x y z
N MET A 1 26.53 18.64 27.05
CA MET A 1 26.41 17.21 27.40
C MET A 1 25.02 16.83 27.94
N ARG A 2 24.48 17.50 28.97
CA ARG A 2 23.19 17.11 29.60
C ARG A 2 21.96 17.17 28.68
N HIS A 3 21.85 18.21 27.86
CA HIS A 3 20.74 18.36 26.90
C HIS A 3 20.80 17.36 25.74
N LEU A 4 22.02 17.00 25.31
CA LEU A 4 22.23 16.00 24.27
C LEU A 4 21.82 14.60 24.74
N GLY A 5 22.16 14.24 25.98
CA GLY A 5 21.72 12.97 26.58
C GLY A 5 20.20 12.88 26.76
N ALA A 6 19.55 13.96 27.20
CA ALA A 6 18.09 14.00 27.30
C ALA A 6 17.41 13.91 25.92
N PHE A 7 17.98 14.56 24.90
CA PHE A 7 17.47 14.50 23.54
C PHE A 7 17.60 13.10 22.92
N LEU A 8 18.75 12.44 23.11
CA LEU A 8 18.96 11.05 22.67
C LEU A 8 18.05 10.07 23.41
N PHE A 9 17.80 10.29 24.71
CA PHE A 9 16.87 9.47 25.48
C PHE A 9 15.43 9.65 25.00
N LEU A 10 15.00 10.88 24.73
CA LEU A 10 13.67 11.16 24.16
C LEU A 10 13.50 10.54 22.77
N LEU A 11 14.52 10.64 21.90
CA LEU A 11 14.52 9.99 20.59
C LEU A 11 14.46 8.46 20.70
N GLY A 12 15.21 7.87 21.63
CA GLY A 12 15.21 6.43 21.86
C GLY A 12 13.88 5.92 22.39
N VAL A 13 13.23 6.64 23.31
CA VAL A 13 11.89 6.31 23.80
C VAL A 13 10.84 6.48 22.70
N LEU A 14 10.93 7.54 21.90
CA LEU A 14 9.99 7.77 20.79
C LEU A 14 10.12 6.70 19.71
N GLY A 15 11.35 6.27 19.40
CA GLY A 15 11.62 5.16 18.48
C GLY A 15 11.28 3.77 19.05
N ALA A 16 11.40 3.57 20.37
CA ALA A 16 10.98 2.30 20.99
C ALA A 16 9.45 2.15 21.04
N LEU A 17 8.70 3.25 21.07
CA LEU A 17 7.24 3.23 21.04
C LEU A 17 6.67 2.86 19.66
N THR A 18 7.40 3.12 18.56
CA THR A 18 6.89 2.83 17.21
C THR A 18 6.80 1.34 16.92
N GLU A 19 7.61 0.50 17.58
CA GLU A 19 7.61 -0.95 17.40
C GLU A 19 6.58 -1.68 18.30
N MET A 20 5.93 -0.99 19.25
CA MET A 20 5.04 -1.64 20.24
C MET A 20 3.72 -2.17 19.66
N CYS A 21 3.30 -1.69 18.49
CA CYS A 21 2.04 -2.10 17.83
C CYS A 21 2.29 -2.63 16.41
N GLU A 22 3.44 -3.27 16.20
CA GLU A 22 3.71 -3.97 14.94
C GLU A 22 3.01 -5.32 14.93
N ILE A 23 2.42 -5.67 13.78
CA ILE A 23 1.87 -7.01 13.55
C ILE A 23 3.04 -7.90 13.11
N PRO A 24 3.38 -8.95 13.87
CA PRO A 24 4.43 -9.88 13.46
C PRO A 24 4.11 -10.53 12.10
N GLU A 25 5.14 -10.94 11.37
CA GLU A 25 4.95 -11.64 10.09
C GLU A 25 4.04 -12.87 10.27
N MET A 26 3.04 -12.97 9.39
CA MET A 26 2.13 -14.10 9.31
C MET A 26 2.62 -15.15 8.31
N ASP A 27 1.98 -16.32 8.31
CA ASP A 27 2.19 -17.35 7.29
C ASP A 27 2.12 -16.77 5.87
N SER A 28 3.20 -16.94 5.11
CA SER A 28 3.35 -16.32 3.79
C SER A 28 2.32 -16.84 2.79
N HIS A 29 1.90 -18.11 2.90
CA HIS A 29 0.87 -18.68 2.03
C HIS A 29 -0.52 -18.11 2.32
N LEU A 30 -0.82 -17.76 3.57
CA LEU A 30 -2.05 -17.05 3.91
C LEU A 30 -2.09 -15.68 3.23
N VAL A 31 -1.00 -14.92 3.32
CA VAL A 31 -0.89 -13.61 2.66
C VAL A 31 -0.99 -13.74 1.14
N GLU A 32 -0.27 -14.70 0.56
CA GLU A 32 -0.33 -15.01 -0.88
C GLU A 32 -1.76 -15.32 -1.35
N LYS A 33 -2.52 -16.13 -0.59
CA LYS A 33 -3.92 -16.42 -0.90
C LYS A 33 -4.77 -15.15 -0.93
N LEU A 34 -4.55 -14.20 -0.01
CA LEU A 34 -5.26 -12.91 -0.06
C LEU A 34 -4.93 -12.14 -1.34
N GLY A 35 -3.66 -12.11 -1.75
CA GLY A 35 -3.26 -11.50 -3.03
C GLY A 35 -3.86 -12.18 -4.25
N GLN A 36 -3.99 -13.51 -4.25
CA GLN A 36 -4.65 -14.26 -5.33
C GLN A 36 -6.12 -13.87 -5.51
N HIS A 37 -6.82 -13.43 -4.45
CA HIS A 37 -8.18 -12.90 -4.57
C HIS A 37 -8.22 -11.48 -5.16
N LEU A 38 -7.16 -10.70 -5.00
CA LEU A 38 -7.03 -9.36 -5.57
C LEU A 38 -6.56 -9.39 -7.04
N LEU A 39 -5.78 -10.39 -7.43
CA LEU A 39 -5.17 -10.46 -8.76
C LEU A 39 -6.16 -10.35 -9.93
N PRO A 40 -7.36 -10.97 -9.89
CA PRO A 40 -8.36 -10.83 -10.96
C PRO A 40 -8.95 -9.41 -11.09
N TRP A 41 -8.87 -8.58 -10.05
CA TRP A 41 -9.31 -7.19 -10.14
C TRP A 41 -8.39 -6.35 -11.03
N MET A 42 -7.12 -6.74 -11.15
CA MET A 42 -6.15 -6.04 -11.99
C MET A 42 -6.49 -6.10 -13.48
N ASP A 43 -7.34 -7.05 -13.89
CA ASP A 43 -7.83 -7.19 -15.26
C ASP A 43 -9.17 -6.45 -15.51
N ARG A 44 -9.82 -5.94 -14.45
CA ARG A 44 -11.12 -5.24 -14.53
C ARG A 44 -10.92 -3.74 -14.67
N LEU A 45 -10.63 -3.30 -15.89
CA LEU A 45 -10.23 -1.90 -16.17
C LEU A 45 -11.38 -0.96 -16.54
N SER A 46 -12.63 -1.43 -16.53
CA SER A 46 -13.81 -0.57 -16.69
C SER A 46 -13.92 0.41 -15.53
N LEU A 47 -14.30 1.66 -15.80
CA LEU A 47 -14.38 2.73 -14.79
C LEU A 47 -15.20 2.34 -13.55
N GLU A 48 -16.31 1.63 -13.74
CA GLU A 48 -17.20 1.16 -12.66
C GLU A 48 -16.56 0.13 -11.70
N HIS A 49 -15.47 -0.53 -12.13
CA HIS A 49 -14.75 -1.54 -11.35
C HIS A 49 -13.35 -1.07 -10.92
N LEU A 50 -12.87 0.06 -11.46
CA LEU A 50 -11.60 0.63 -11.04
C LEU A 50 -11.65 1.01 -9.57
N ASN A 51 -10.69 0.51 -8.80
CA ASN A 51 -10.63 0.70 -7.37
C ASN A 51 -9.21 1.14 -6.95
N PRO A 52 -9.01 2.43 -6.60
CA PRO A 52 -7.73 2.94 -6.12
C PRO A 52 -7.21 2.22 -4.87
N SER A 53 -8.09 1.78 -3.97
CA SER A 53 -7.70 1.13 -2.72
C SER A 53 -7.10 -0.26 -2.95
N ILE A 54 -7.48 -0.96 -4.03
CA ILE A 54 -6.83 -2.24 -4.41
C ILE A 54 -5.38 -1.97 -4.84
N TYR A 55 -5.16 -0.96 -5.68
CA TYR A 55 -3.81 -0.57 -6.10
C TYR A 55 -2.94 -0.19 -4.89
N VAL A 56 -3.45 0.68 -4.01
CA VAL A 56 -2.75 1.09 -2.79
C VAL A 56 -2.46 -0.12 -1.89
N GLY A 57 -3.44 -1.00 -1.70
CA GLY A 57 -3.29 -2.21 -0.88
C GLY A 57 -2.17 -3.12 -1.38
N LEU A 58 -2.12 -3.40 -2.69
CA LEU A 58 -1.04 -4.19 -3.29
C LEU A 58 0.32 -3.50 -3.12
N ARG A 59 0.40 -2.19 -3.36
CA ARG A 59 1.66 -1.43 -3.27
C ARG A 59 2.23 -1.31 -1.87
N LEU A 60 1.38 -1.37 -0.84
CA LEU A 60 1.78 -1.38 0.57
C LEU A 60 1.93 -2.80 1.13
N SER A 61 1.62 -3.82 0.34
CA SER A 61 1.77 -5.22 0.74
C SER A 61 3.16 -5.77 0.40
N SER A 62 3.43 -6.99 0.86
CA SER A 62 4.59 -7.79 0.44
C SER A 62 4.40 -8.49 -0.92
N LEU A 63 3.27 -8.27 -1.61
CA LEU A 63 2.93 -8.91 -2.88
C LEU A 63 3.01 -7.92 -4.04
N GLN A 64 3.22 -8.44 -5.25
CA GLN A 64 3.26 -7.63 -6.47
C GLN A 64 2.52 -8.34 -7.61
N ALA A 65 1.70 -7.59 -8.36
CA ALA A 65 0.96 -8.06 -9.53
C ALA A 65 1.71 -7.80 -10.87
N GLY A 66 2.99 -7.43 -10.78
CA GLY A 66 3.88 -7.21 -11.93
C GLY A 66 3.41 -6.08 -12.85
N THR A 67 3.50 -6.30 -14.16
CA THR A 67 3.16 -5.30 -15.19
C THR A 67 1.70 -4.86 -15.18
N LYS A 68 0.80 -5.64 -14.56
CA LYS A 68 -0.61 -5.26 -14.44
C LYS A 68 -0.81 -4.03 -13.55
N GLU A 69 0.08 -3.78 -12.59
CA GLU A 69 0.00 -2.61 -11.71
C GLU A 69 0.14 -1.30 -12.48
N ASP A 70 1.07 -1.25 -13.44
CA ASP A 70 1.29 -0.04 -14.23
C ASP A 70 0.10 0.26 -15.14
N LEU A 71 -0.45 -0.77 -15.79
CA LEU A 71 -1.65 -0.64 -16.60
C LEU A 71 -2.85 -0.19 -15.77
N TYR A 72 -3.05 -0.80 -14.59
CA TYR A 72 -4.15 -0.45 -13.70
C TYR A 72 -4.03 0.99 -13.18
N LEU A 73 -2.82 1.43 -12.80
CA LEU A 73 -2.58 2.83 -12.42
C LEU A 73 -2.82 3.78 -13.57
N HIS A 74 -2.43 3.43 -14.79
CA HIS A 74 -2.70 4.23 -15.97
C HIS A 74 -4.21 4.38 -16.21
N SER A 75 -4.98 3.29 -16.13
CA SER A 75 -6.44 3.32 -16.23
C SER A 75 -7.08 4.17 -15.13
N LEU A 76 -6.59 4.09 -13.88
CA LEU A 76 -7.03 4.96 -12.79
C LEU A 76 -6.81 6.44 -13.12
N LYS A 77 -5.60 6.81 -13.55
CA LYS A 77 -5.29 8.19 -13.93
C LYS A 77 -6.21 8.68 -15.04
N LEU A 78 -6.32 7.91 -16.12
CA LEU A 78 -7.12 8.27 -17.28
C LEU A 78 -8.61 8.43 -16.91
N GLY A 79 -9.20 7.41 -16.29
CA GLY A 79 -10.62 7.40 -15.94
C GLY A 79 -10.99 8.52 -14.97
N TYR A 80 -10.25 8.66 -13.86
CA TYR A 80 -10.57 9.67 -12.86
C TYR A 80 -10.30 11.09 -13.34
N GLN A 81 -9.20 11.34 -14.07
CA GLN A 81 -8.88 12.68 -14.55
C GLN A 81 -9.86 13.11 -15.66
N GLN A 82 -10.14 12.26 -16.64
CA GLN A 82 -11.07 12.61 -17.73
C GLN A 82 -12.49 12.86 -17.20
N CYS A 83 -12.97 12.04 -16.25
CA CYS A 83 -14.33 12.19 -15.74
C CYS A 83 -14.51 13.37 -14.77
N LEU A 84 -13.49 13.70 -13.96
CA LEU A 84 -13.62 14.73 -12.92
C LEU A 84 -13.09 16.10 -13.36
N LEU A 85 -12.08 16.14 -14.21
CA LEU A 85 -11.42 17.37 -14.64
C LEU A 85 -11.86 17.85 -16.03
N GLY A 86 -12.60 17.01 -16.76
CA GLY A 86 -12.92 17.26 -18.17
C GLY A 86 -11.73 16.94 -19.09
N ALA A 87 -11.98 17.00 -20.39
CA ALA A 87 -10.96 16.85 -21.43
C ALA A 87 -10.13 18.12 -21.61
#